data_AF-A0A8J5C6D3-F1
#
_entry.id   AF-A0A8J5C6D3-F1
#
_cell.length_a   1.000
_cell.length_b   1.000
_cell.length_c   1.000
_cell.angle_alpha   90.00
_cell.angle_beta   90.00
_cell.angle_gamma   90.00
#
_symmetry.space_group_name_H-M   'P 1'
#
loop_
_entity.id
_entity.type
_entity.pdbx_description
1 polymer ?
#
loop_
_entity_poly.entity_id
_entity_poly.type
_entity_poly.pdbx_seq_one_letter_code
_entity_poly.pdbx_strand_id
1 'polypeptide(L)'
;MSITQTNGTETIVIVQSKNNVQSSVGWNPFVVMTIPVHEIMQRDAQEDPAKNPDALRAKLLAAQVDRKLVKQTVMTSVYGVTFVGAREQIKKRLKERGVIADDNELYICSCYAAKSLLSFVQTTLTALGEIFEAAHRIMSWLGDCAKVLRWTTPLGLPVVQPYRALGQYCVKTSLQILTLKVETDKVMAKRQKTAFPPNFVHSLDGSHMMMTAVACRRAGLNFAGVHDSYWTHACNVDQMNVILREKFVELYQKPILENVIPISICLYTNLLESFQQSFPTLNFPPLPERGDFNLRDVLDSTFFFN
;
A
#
# COMPACT_ATOMS: atom_id res chain seq x y z
N MET A 1 3.64 17.39 -7.94
CA MET A 1 4.21 16.41 -6.99
C MET A 1 3.84 15.05 -7.51
N SER A 2 4.70 14.35 -8.23
CA SER A 2 4.40 12.98 -8.63
C SER A 2 4.36 12.09 -7.38
N ILE A 3 3.27 12.11 -6.62
CA ILE A 3 2.98 11.03 -5.67
C ILE A 3 2.58 9.86 -6.54
N THR A 4 3.56 9.23 -7.14
CA THR A 4 3.38 7.92 -7.69
C THR A 4 3.71 6.91 -6.61
N GLN A 5 2.95 7.01 -5.51
CA GLN A 5 2.57 5.84 -4.72
C GLN A 5 1.28 5.31 -5.30
N THR A 6 1.44 4.87 -6.51
CA THR A 6 0.55 3.92 -7.13
C THR A 6 0.88 2.54 -6.55
N ASN A 7 -0.06 1.59 -6.56
CA ASN A 7 0.11 0.24 -6.00
C ASN A 7 1.50 -0.33 -6.31
N GLY A 8 2.09 -1.19 -5.46
CA GLY A 8 3.49 -1.66 -5.65
C GLY A 8 3.84 -2.12 -7.08
N THR A 9 2.86 -2.45 -7.91
CA THR A 9 2.92 -2.61 -9.37
C THR A 9 3.28 -1.34 -10.15
N GLU A 10 2.58 -0.24 -9.95
CA GLU A 10 2.65 1.00 -10.72
C GLU A 10 3.81 1.93 -10.28
N THR A 11 4.24 1.87 -9.00
CA THR A 11 5.45 2.61 -8.55
C THR A 11 6.67 2.14 -9.35
N ILE A 12 6.62 0.89 -9.82
CA ILE A 12 7.70 0.20 -10.52
C ILE A 12 7.61 0.42 -12.04
N VAL A 13 6.40 0.65 -12.59
CA VAL A 13 6.23 1.05 -13.99
C VAL A 13 6.87 2.41 -14.28
N ILE A 14 6.83 3.32 -13.32
CA ILE A 14 7.44 4.66 -13.48
C ILE A 14 8.96 4.59 -13.50
N VAL A 15 9.56 3.61 -12.83
CA VAL A 15 10.99 3.32 -12.92
C VAL A 15 11.38 2.84 -14.33
N GLN A 16 10.50 2.11 -15.03
CA GLN A 16 10.76 1.69 -16.41
C GLN A 16 10.85 2.89 -17.38
N SER A 17 10.05 3.94 -17.14
CA SER A 17 10.11 5.17 -17.93
C SER A 17 11.43 5.92 -17.74
N LYS A 18 12.01 5.93 -16.53
CA LYS A 18 13.27 6.64 -16.23
C LYS A 18 14.51 5.94 -16.83
N ASN A 19 14.52 4.62 -16.93
CA ASN A 19 15.73 3.86 -17.29
C ASN A 19 15.80 3.36 -18.74
N ASN A 20 14.82 3.67 -19.59
CA ASN A 20 14.76 3.24 -20.99
C ASN A 20 15.00 1.71 -21.17
N VAL A 21 14.63 0.91 -20.16
CA VAL A 21 14.76 -0.55 -20.20
C VAL A 21 13.58 -1.10 -20.96
N GLN A 22 13.66 -1.08 -22.28
CA GLN A 22 12.85 -1.91 -23.16
C GLN A 22 13.31 -3.37 -23.02
N SER A 23 12.92 -4.05 -21.94
CA SER A 23 12.90 -5.52 -21.97
C SER A 23 11.54 -5.95 -22.51
N SER A 24 11.55 -6.78 -23.56
CA SER A 24 10.38 -7.40 -24.21
C SER A 24 9.50 -8.26 -23.28
N VAL A 25 9.91 -8.40 -22.02
CA VAL A 25 9.16 -8.99 -20.92
C VAL A 25 8.95 -7.90 -19.89
N GLY A 26 7.71 -7.47 -19.70
CA GLY A 26 7.36 -6.45 -18.71
C GLY A 26 7.90 -6.82 -17.33
N TRP A 27 8.55 -5.87 -16.65
CA TRP A 27 9.04 -6.07 -15.29
C TRP A 27 7.85 -6.24 -14.35
N ASN A 28 7.55 -7.48 -13.99
CA ASN A 28 6.57 -7.79 -12.96
C ASN A 28 7.32 -7.84 -11.61
N PRO A 29 7.20 -6.82 -10.75
CA PRO A 29 7.96 -6.77 -9.50
C PRO A 29 7.69 -7.95 -8.57
N PHE A 30 6.52 -8.56 -8.69
CA PHE A 30 6.20 -9.79 -7.97
C PHE A 30 7.02 -10.97 -8.47
N VAL A 31 7.36 -11.03 -9.77
CA VAL A 31 8.26 -12.05 -10.33
C VAL A 31 9.70 -11.76 -9.92
N VAL A 32 10.12 -10.49 -9.99
CA VAL A 32 11.47 -10.04 -9.60
C VAL A 32 11.78 -10.34 -8.14
N MET A 33 10.79 -10.27 -7.25
CA MET A 33 10.98 -10.60 -5.82
C MET A 33 10.72 -12.06 -5.45
N THR A 34 10.13 -12.88 -6.33
CA THR A 34 9.92 -14.31 -6.04
C THR A 34 11.22 -15.09 -6.18
N ILE A 35 12.01 -14.79 -7.21
CA ILE A 35 13.24 -15.54 -7.54
C ILE A 35 14.26 -15.48 -6.40
N PRO A 36 14.62 -14.30 -5.86
CA PRO A 36 15.66 -14.23 -4.84
C PRO A 36 15.23 -14.82 -3.49
N VAL A 37 13.93 -14.72 -3.14
CA VAL A 37 13.39 -15.34 -1.93
C VAL A 37 13.44 -16.86 -2.03
N HIS A 38 13.15 -17.39 -3.22
CA HIS A 38 13.30 -18.80 -3.50
C HIS A 38 14.76 -19.25 -3.41
N GLU A 39 15.71 -18.48 -3.97
CA GLU A 39 17.15 -18.75 -3.88
C GLU A 39 17.68 -18.73 -2.44
N ILE A 40 17.20 -17.81 -1.60
CA ILE A 40 17.55 -17.78 -0.16
C ILE A 40 17.08 -19.07 0.51
N MET A 41 15.83 -19.46 0.30
CA MET A 41 15.30 -20.69 0.90
C MET A 41 15.99 -21.94 0.34
N GLN A 42 16.40 -21.96 -0.94
CA GLN A 42 17.19 -23.06 -1.49
C GLN A 42 18.59 -23.14 -0.88
N ARG A 43 19.23 -21.98 -0.65
CA ARG A 43 20.55 -21.93 0.00
C ARG A 43 20.48 -22.44 1.43
N ASP A 44 19.55 -21.90 2.22
CA ASP A 44 19.34 -22.32 3.61
C ASP A 44 18.96 -23.81 3.68
N ALA A 45 18.22 -24.32 2.69
CA ALA A 45 17.88 -25.73 2.58
C ALA A 45 19.10 -26.65 2.34
N GLN A 46 20.22 -26.13 1.82
CA GLN A 46 21.44 -26.93 1.62
C GLN A 46 22.34 -26.96 2.87
N GLU A 47 22.06 -26.14 3.88
CA GLU A 47 22.85 -26.09 5.11
C GLU A 47 22.59 -27.32 6.00
N ASP A 48 23.57 -27.62 6.85
CA ASP A 48 23.46 -28.67 7.86
C ASP A 48 22.47 -28.22 8.95
N PRO A 49 21.39 -28.99 9.23
CA PRO A 49 20.45 -28.70 10.31
C PRO A 49 21.09 -28.52 11.70
N ALA A 50 22.27 -29.10 11.94
CA ALA A 50 23.01 -28.91 13.18
C ALA A 50 23.62 -27.51 13.31
N LYS A 51 23.90 -26.83 12.19
CA LYS A 51 24.41 -25.45 12.14
C LYS A 51 23.31 -24.42 11.95
N ASN A 52 22.29 -24.76 11.17
CA ASN A 52 21.15 -23.91 10.92
C ASN A 52 19.83 -24.66 11.22
N PRO A 53 19.18 -24.36 12.36
CA PRO A 53 17.89 -24.97 12.70
C PRO A 53 16.77 -24.69 11.68
N ASP A 54 16.94 -23.66 10.85
CA ASP A 54 15.98 -23.30 9.80
C ASP A 54 16.16 -24.13 8.52
N ALA A 55 17.24 -24.90 8.35
CA ALA A 55 17.51 -25.67 7.13
C ALA A 55 16.39 -26.68 6.79
N LEU A 56 15.82 -27.34 7.81
CA LEU A 56 14.68 -28.25 7.64
C LEU A 56 13.42 -27.51 7.15
N ARG A 57 13.17 -26.31 7.68
CA ARG A 57 12.03 -25.45 7.32
C ARG A 57 12.20 -24.92 5.91
N ALA A 58 13.42 -24.50 5.57
CA ALA A 58 13.80 -24.03 4.26
C ALA A 58 13.61 -25.13 3.20
N LYS A 59 14.02 -26.38 3.48
CA LYS A 59 13.74 -27.53 2.60
C LYS A 59 12.25 -27.71 2.33
N LEU A 60 11.45 -27.66 3.39
CA LEU A 60 10.00 -27.86 3.29
C LEU A 60 9.31 -26.72 2.53
N LEU A 61 9.78 -25.48 2.72
CA LEU A 61 9.21 -24.29 2.10
C LEU A 61 9.71 -24.01 0.69
N ALA A 62 10.92 -24.46 0.32
CA ALA A 62 11.51 -24.18 -0.99
C ALA A 62 10.55 -24.57 -2.13
N ALA A 63 9.90 -25.73 -2.03
CA ALA A 63 8.91 -26.20 -3.01
C ALA A 63 7.56 -25.41 -2.97
N GLN A 64 7.33 -24.62 -1.92
CA GLN A 64 6.09 -23.86 -1.70
C GLN A 64 6.23 -22.37 -2.03
N VAL A 65 7.45 -21.87 -2.25
CA VAL A 65 7.66 -20.48 -2.64
C VAL A 65 7.26 -20.29 -4.10
N ASP A 66 6.15 -19.58 -4.31
CA ASP A 66 5.74 -19.08 -5.60
C ASP A 66 5.30 -17.62 -5.51
N ARG A 67 4.99 -17.02 -6.67
CA ARG A 67 4.49 -15.66 -6.76
C ARG A 67 3.27 -15.42 -5.87
N LYS A 68 2.37 -16.40 -5.73
CA LYS A 68 1.11 -16.25 -4.97
C LYS A 68 1.38 -16.17 -3.47
N LEU A 69 2.37 -16.91 -2.96
CA LEU A 69 2.78 -16.85 -1.55
C LEU A 69 3.35 -15.48 -1.20
N VAL A 70 4.26 -14.96 -2.04
CA VAL A 70 4.99 -13.72 -1.73
C VAL A 70 4.20 -12.45 -2.05
N LYS A 71 3.33 -12.49 -3.08
CA LYS A 71 2.63 -11.30 -3.60
C LYS A 71 1.94 -10.49 -2.52
N GLN A 72 1.15 -11.15 -1.66
CA GLN A 72 0.35 -10.43 -0.67
C GLN A 72 1.22 -9.70 0.35
N THR A 73 2.24 -10.38 0.89
CA THR A 73 3.13 -9.81 1.89
C THR A 73 3.94 -8.67 1.29
N VAL A 74 4.52 -8.87 0.11
CA VAL A 74 5.20 -7.82 -0.66
C VAL A 74 4.32 -6.58 -0.86
N MET A 75 3.07 -6.76 -1.33
CA MET A 75 2.14 -5.65 -1.54
C MET A 75 1.83 -4.90 -0.26
N THR A 76 1.74 -5.60 0.88
CA THR A 76 1.42 -4.93 2.16
C THR A 76 2.64 -4.37 2.88
N SER A 77 3.85 -4.83 2.56
CA SER A 77 5.10 -4.37 3.18
C SER A 77 5.39 -2.92 2.92
N VAL A 78 5.11 -2.43 1.70
CA VAL A 78 5.24 -1.00 1.40
C VAL A 78 4.32 -0.16 2.28
N TYR A 79 3.13 -0.67 2.65
CA TYR A 79 2.20 0.03 3.54
C TYR A 79 2.48 -0.17 5.05
N GLY A 80 3.66 -0.67 5.42
CA GLY A 80 4.05 -0.84 6.82
C GLY A 80 3.47 -2.09 7.48
N VAL A 81 3.32 -3.20 6.73
CA VAL A 81 2.95 -4.49 7.35
C VAL A 81 3.93 -4.82 8.48
N THR A 82 3.40 -5.24 9.62
CA THR A 82 4.23 -5.74 10.73
C THR A 82 4.66 -7.18 10.45
N PHE A 83 5.72 -7.65 11.12
CA PHE A 83 6.10 -9.07 11.10
C PHE A 83 4.91 -10.00 11.41
N VAL A 84 4.09 -9.65 12.40
CA VAL A 84 2.89 -10.41 12.76
C VAL A 84 1.89 -10.45 11.61
N GLY A 85 1.65 -9.32 10.95
CA GLY A 85 0.76 -9.25 9.79
C GLY A 85 1.28 -10.07 8.59
N ALA A 86 2.57 -9.96 8.28
CA ALA A 86 3.22 -10.73 7.22
C ALA A 86 3.12 -12.24 7.48
N ARG A 87 3.42 -12.67 8.72
CA ARG A 87 3.30 -14.07 9.14
C ARG A 87 1.88 -14.59 8.95
N GLU A 88 0.86 -13.86 9.39
CA GLU A 88 -0.53 -14.32 9.24
C GLU A 88 -0.95 -14.45 7.77
N GLN A 89 -0.50 -13.55 6.90
CA GLN A 89 -0.75 -13.66 5.48
C GLN A 89 -0.10 -14.91 4.88
N ILE A 90 1.18 -15.15 5.19
CA ILE A 90 1.91 -16.35 4.73
C ILE A 90 1.27 -17.62 5.30
N LYS A 91 0.95 -17.63 6.60
CA LYS A 91 0.29 -18.77 7.27
C LYS A 91 -1.01 -19.14 6.59
N LYS A 92 -1.85 -18.16 6.25
CA LYS A 92 -3.10 -18.39 5.53
C LYS A 92 -2.85 -19.06 4.18
N ARG A 93 -1.85 -18.59 3.42
CA ARG A 93 -1.49 -19.16 2.11
C ARG A 93 -0.90 -20.55 2.21
N LEU A 94 -0.08 -20.83 3.22
CA LEU A 94 0.46 -22.18 3.47
C LEU A 94 -0.66 -23.14 3.90
N LYS A 95 -1.59 -22.67 4.74
CA LYS A 95 -2.77 -23.45 5.17
C LYS A 95 -3.68 -23.81 4.00
N GLU A 96 -3.90 -22.88 3.06
CA GLU A 96 -4.66 -23.13 1.82
C GLU A 96 -4.05 -24.25 0.95
N ARG A 97 -2.74 -24.52 1.07
CA ARG A 97 -2.06 -25.58 0.31
C ARG A 97 -2.14 -26.95 0.98
N GLY A 98 -2.37 -27.01 2.29
CA GLY A 98 -2.49 -28.27 3.04
C GLY A 98 -1.22 -29.14 3.09
N VAL A 99 -0.04 -28.58 2.79
CA VAL A 99 1.23 -29.33 2.76
C VAL A 99 1.79 -29.59 4.16
N ILE A 100 1.50 -28.71 5.12
CA ILE A 100 1.90 -28.84 6.52
C ILE A 100 0.65 -29.15 7.35
N ALA A 101 0.56 -30.37 7.88
CA ALA A 101 -0.59 -30.83 8.65
C ALA A 101 -0.55 -30.36 10.11
N ASP A 102 0.65 -30.25 10.70
CA ASP A 102 0.81 -29.81 12.08
C ASP A 102 0.73 -28.28 12.19
N ASP A 103 -0.19 -27.79 13.03
CA ASP A 103 -0.44 -26.35 13.18
C ASP A 103 0.74 -25.60 13.83
N ASN A 104 1.55 -26.28 14.64
CA ASN A 104 2.74 -25.71 15.28
C ASN A 104 3.90 -25.60 14.26
N GLU A 105 4.15 -26.64 13.49
CA GLU A 105 5.11 -26.62 12.37
C GLU A 105 4.71 -25.59 11.32
N LEU A 106 3.42 -25.48 11.00
CA LEU A 106 2.89 -24.46 10.09
C LEU A 106 3.18 -23.05 10.61
N TYR A 107 2.98 -22.81 11.91
CA TYR A 107 3.29 -21.54 12.54
C TYR A 107 4.78 -21.21 12.47
N ILE A 108 5.65 -22.17 12.79
CA ILE A 108 7.11 -22.00 12.78
C ILE A 108 7.61 -21.74 11.36
N CYS A 109 7.15 -22.52 10.37
CA CYS A 109 7.48 -22.32 8.96
C CYS A 109 7.01 -20.94 8.46
N SER A 110 5.81 -20.49 8.88
CA SER A 110 5.31 -19.16 8.54
C SER A 110 6.19 -18.05 9.14
N CYS A 111 6.72 -18.23 10.35
CA CYS A 111 7.65 -17.28 10.97
C CYS A 111 8.96 -17.17 10.18
N TYR A 112 9.57 -18.30 9.81
CA TYR A 112 10.78 -18.32 8.99
C TYR A 112 10.54 -17.65 7.63
N ALA A 113 9.49 -18.07 6.91
CA ALA A 113 9.15 -17.49 5.62
C ALA A 113 8.89 -15.98 5.69
N ALA A 114 8.18 -15.50 6.72
CA ALA A 114 7.96 -14.08 6.95
C ALA A 114 9.27 -13.32 7.20
N LYS A 115 10.18 -13.90 7.99
CA LYS A 115 11.49 -13.30 8.28
C LYS A 115 12.35 -13.19 7.03
N SER A 116 12.48 -14.28 6.26
CA SER A 116 13.26 -14.30 5.01
C SER A 116 12.68 -13.34 3.98
N LEU A 117 11.36 -13.32 3.82
CA LEU A 117 10.69 -12.43 2.87
C LEU A 117 10.83 -10.95 3.27
N LEU A 118 10.58 -10.60 4.54
CA LEU A 118 10.71 -9.22 5.01
C LEU A 118 12.17 -8.74 4.98
N SER A 119 13.12 -9.61 5.31
CA SER A 119 14.55 -9.29 5.19
C SER A 119 14.91 -8.98 3.74
N PHE A 120 14.46 -9.82 2.79
CA PHE A 120 14.73 -9.60 1.38
C PHE A 120 14.05 -8.34 0.84
N VAL A 121 12.78 -8.12 1.21
CA VAL A 121 12.07 -6.88 0.86
C VAL A 121 12.83 -5.67 1.39
N GLN A 122 13.28 -5.70 2.65
CA GLN A 122 14.09 -4.62 3.22
C GLN A 122 15.38 -4.39 2.43
N THR A 123 16.14 -5.45 2.12
CA THR A 123 17.37 -5.35 1.32
C THR A 123 17.08 -4.80 -0.08
N THR A 124 16.00 -5.24 -0.72
CA THR A 124 15.61 -4.78 -2.06
C THR A 124 15.21 -3.32 -2.04
N LEU A 125 14.43 -2.90 -1.04
CA LEU A 125 14.05 -1.50 -0.84
C LEU A 125 15.26 -0.61 -0.57
N THR A 126 16.24 -1.11 0.20
CA THR A 126 17.53 -0.42 0.42
C THR A 126 18.39 -0.38 -0.84
N ALA A 127 18.40 -1.44 -1.65
CA ALA A 127 19.15 -1.49 -2.91
C ALA A 127 18.53 -0.61 -4.00
N LEU A 128 17.19 -0.48 -4.02
CA LEU A 128 16.44 0.45 -4.87
C LEU A 128 16.39 1.87 -4.28
N GLY A 129 17.42 2.21 -3.49
CA GLY A 129 17.43 3.08 -2.32
C GLY A 129 17.10 4.57 -2.49
N GLU A 130 16.65 5.03 -3.66
CA GLU A 130 16.28 6.44 -3.85
C GLU A 130 14.75 6.64 -3.96
N ILE A 131 14.08 5.76 -4.71
CA ILE A 131 12.64 5.89 -5.02
C ILE A 131 11.79 5.43 -3.82
N PHE A 132 12.17 4.31 -3.19
CA PHE A 132 11.47 3.82 -2.02
C PHE A 132 11.78 4.61 -0.76
N GLU A 133 12.93 5.29 -0.71
CA GLU A 133 13.28 6.14 0.41
C GLU A 133 12.34 7.36 0.49
N ALA A 134 12.03 8.00 -0.64
CA ALA A 134 11.04 9.08 -0.69
C ALA A 134 9.65 8.61 -0.24
N ALA A 135 9.21 7.45 -0.72
CA ALA A 135 7.96 6.81 -0.30
C ALA A 135 7.96 6.54 1.22
N HIS A 136 9.03 5.97 1.77
CA HIS A 136 9.16 5.69 3.20
C HIS A 136 9.18 6.96 4.05
N ARG A 137 9.85 8.03 3.60
CA ARG A 137 9.85 9.33 4.27
C ARG A 137 8.43 9.90 4.36
N ILE A 138 7.66 9.85 3.27
CA ILE A 138 6.26 10.30 3.26
C ILE A 138 5.41 9.44 4.20
N MET A 139 5.54 8.11 4.18
CA MET A 139 4.77 7.24 5.06
C MET A 139 5.11 7.43 6.54
N SER A 140 6.38 7.63 6.87
CA SER A 140 6.81 7.97 8.22
C SER A 140 6.21 9.31 8.65
N TRP A 141 6.30 10.32 7.78
CA TRP A 141 5.72 11.64 8.01
C TRP A 141 4.20 11.57 8.24
N LEU A 142 3.47 10.85 7.38
CA LEU A 142 2.03 10.59 7.53
C LEU A 142 1.76 9.91 8.89
N GLY A 143 2.53 8.88 9.25
CA GLY A 143 2.42 8.21 10.54
C GLY A 143 2.65 9.15 11.74
N ASP A 144 3.54 10.11 11.64
CA ASP A 144 3.78 11.12 12.68
C ASP A 144 2.65 12.16 12.74
N CYS A 145 2.02 12.45 11.61
CA CYS A 145 0.81 13.29 11.50
C CYS A 145 -0.47 12.58 11.96
N ALA A 146 -0.47 11.26 12.14
CA ALA A 146 -1.65 10.45 12.48
C ALA A 146 -2.27 10.70 13.88
N LYS A 147 -1.79 11.72 14.61
CA LYS A 147 -2.56 12.36 15.69
C LYS A 147 -3.87 12.95 15.16
N VAL A 148 -3.93 13.22 13.87
CA VAL A 148 -5.09 13.74 13.16
C VAL A 148 -5.97 12.61 12.66
N LEU A 149 -7.23 12.62 13.11
CA LEU A 149 -8.23 11.57 12.82
C LEU A 149 -9.00 11.79 11.52
N ARG A 150 -8.81 12.95 10.86
CA ARG A 150 -9.63 13.39 9.72
C ARG A 150 -8.81 14.13 8.67
N TRP A 151 -9.12 13.93 7.40
CA TRP A 151 -8.61 14.75 6.29
C TRP A 151 -9.70 14.93 5.24
N THR A 152 -9.45 15.79 4.27
CA THR A 152 -10.33 15.98 3.11
C THR A 152 -9.59 15.55 1.86
N THR A 153 -10.23 14.75 1.01
CA THR A 153 -9.64 14.34 -0.28
C THR A 153 -9.56 15.53 -1.24
N PRO A 154 -8.76 15.44 -2.33
CA PRO A 154 -8.72 16.47 -3.38
C PRO A 154 -10.06 16.74 -4.08
N LEU A 155 -11.04 15.83 -3.93
CA LEU A 155 -12.41 15.99 -4.41
C LEU A 155 -13.38 16.58 -3.36
N GLY A 156 -12.88 16.97 -2.19
CA GLY A 156 -13.70 17.57 -1.12
C GLY A 156 -14.40 16.56 -0.20
N LEU A 157 -14.17 15.25 -0.37
CA LEU A 157 -14.75 14.24 0.52
C LEU A 157 -14.02 14.22 1.88
N PRO A 158 -14.69 14.50 3.01
CA PRO A 158 -14.09 14.34 4.33
C PRO A 158 -13.98 12.85 4.69
N VAL A 159 -12.80 12.44 5.15
CA VAL A 159 -12.49 11.07 5.58
C VAL A 159 -12.11 11.10 7.06
N VAL A 160 -12.64 10.15 7.83
CA VAL A 160 -12.37 10.00 9.27
C VAL A 160 -11.98 8.55 9.56
N GLN A 161 -10.93 8.35 10.35
CA GLN A 161 -10.52 7.01 10.79
C GLN A 161 -11.19 6.61 12.12
N PRO A 162 -12.03 5.56 12.14
CA PRO A 162 -12.83 5.20 13.32
C PRO A 162 -12.09 4.25 14.28
N TYR A 163 -10.75 4.27 14.36
CA TYR A 163 -10.02 3.36 15.27
C TYR A 163 -10.10 3.84 16.73
N ARG A 164 -11.20 3.44 17.37
CA ARG A 164 -11.51 3.64 18.78
C ARG A 164 -11.45 2.33 19.55
N ALA A 165 -11.15 2.40 20.83
CA ALA A 165 -11.09 1.22 21.68
C ALA A 165 -12.50 0.66 21.87
N LEU A 166 -12.61 -0.67 21.82
CA LEU A 166 -13.87 -1.36 22.07
C LEU A 166 -14.02 -1.61 23.57
N GLY A 167 -15.11 -1.10 24.13
CA GLY A 167 -15.59 -1.43 25.45
C GLY A 167 -16.54 -2.63 25.39
N GLN A 168 -16.89 -3.14 26.55
CA GLN A 168 -17.89 -4.20 26.71
C GLN A 168 -19.07 -3.65 27.50
N TYR A 169 -20.28 -3.91 27.02
CA TYR A 169 -21.51 -3.60 27.70
C TYR A 169 -22.30 -4.88 27.91
N CYS A 170 -22.50 -5.27 29.16
CA CYS A 170 -23.18 -6.50 29.52
C CYS A 170 -24.67 -6.23 29.81
N VAL A 171 -25.53 -6.76 28.96
CA VAL A 171 -26.99 -6.74 29.14
C VAL A 171 -27.40 -8.02 29.87
N LYS A 172 -27.82 -7.89 31.12
CA LYS A 172 -28.40 -9.01 31.86
C LYS A 172 -29.85 -9.20 31.42
N THR A 173 -30.18 -10.41 30.95
CA THR A 173 -31.55 -10.84 30.66
C THR A 173 -31.95 -11.94 31.63
N SER A 174 -33.24 -12.29 31.68
CA SER A 174 -33.73 -13.38 32.54
C SER A 174 -33.18 -14.77 32.17
N LEU A 175 -32.63 -14.93 30.95
CA LEU A 175 -32.08 -16.21 30.46
C LEU A 175 -30.55 -16.25 30.50
N GLN A 176 -29.88 -15.12 30.22
CA GLN A 176 -28.42 -15.05 30.12
C GLN A 176 -27.89 -13.61 30.14
N ILE A 177 -26.56 -13.47 30.18
CA ILE A 177 -25.87 -12.18 30.03
C ILE A 177 -25.35 -12.06 28.60
N LEU A 178 -25.80 -11.03 27.88
CA LEU A 178 -25.32 -10.70 26.54
C LEU A 178 -24.20 -9.65 26.65
N THR A 179 -22.99 -9.98 26.19
CA THR A 179 -21.88 -9.02 26.13
C THR A 179 -21.82 -8.37 24.75
N LEU A 180 -22.21 -7.10 24.67
CA LEU A 180 -22.10 -6.27 23.48
C LEU A 180 -20.73 -5.60 23.43
N LYS A 181 -20.14 -5.52 22.24
CA LYS A 181 -18.98 -4.66 21.99
C LYS A 181 -19.47 -3.28 21.61
N VAL A 182 -19.06 -2.27 22.36
CA VAL A 182 -19.45 -0.87 22.14
C VAL A 182 -18.20 -0.04 21.89
N GLU A 183 -18.24 0.87 20.91
CA GLU A 183 -17.13 1.79 20.69
C GLU A 183 -17.04 2.81 21.84
N THR A 184 -15.82 3.07 22.31
CA THR A 184 -15.56 4.07 23.36
C THR A 184 -14.97 5.33 22.75
N ASP A 185 -14.93 6.43 23.49
CA ASP A 185 -14.25 7.66 23.05
C ASP A 185 -12.73 7.55 23.02
N LYS A 186 -12.15 6.48 23.60
CA LYS A 186 -10.70 6.31 23.69
C LYS A 186 -10.10 5.93 22.34
N VAL A 187 -9.24 6.78 21.81
CA VAL A 187 -8.56 6.57 20.52
C VAL A 187 -7.46 5.51 20.62
N MET A 188 -7.40 4.59 19.66
CA MET A 188 -6.31 3.61 19.53
C MET A 188 -5.11 4.21 18.77
N ALA A 189 -4.32 5.06 19.43
CA ALA A 189 -3.24 5.83 18.78
C ALA A 189 -2.27 4.99 17.92
N LYS A 190 -1.86 3.81 18.42
CA LYS A 190 -0.98 2.89 17.66
C LYS A 190 -1.63 2.41 16.34
N ARG A 191 -2.93 2.13 16.36
CA ARG A 191 -3.68 1.66 15.19
C ARG A 191 -3.96 2.79 14.21
N GLN A 192 -4.26 3.99 14.71
CA GLN A 192 -4.38 5.20 13.88
C GLN A 192 -3.08 5.48 13.12
N LYS A 193 -1.94 5.51 13.85
CA LYS A 193 -0.61 5.74 13.26
C LYS A 193 -0.25 4.76 12.14
N THR A 194 -0.52 3.48 12.36
CA THR A 194 -0.20 2.44 11.37
C THR A 194 -1.18 2.39 10.21
N ALA A 195 -2.43 2.82 10.40
CA ALA A 195 -3.46 2.77 9.36
C ALA A 195 -3.58 4.07 8.54
N PHE A 196 -3.01 5.19 9.00
CA PHE A 196 -3.13 6.47 8.31
C PHE A 196 -2.47 6.49 6.92
N PRO A 197 -1.20 6.07 6.74
CA PRO A 197 -0.60 6.02 5.40
C PRO A 197 -1.41 5.22 4.36
N PRO A 198 -1.83 3.95 4.61
CA PRO A 198 -2.61 3.21 3.61
C PRO A 198 -3.99 3.83 3.37
N ASN A 199 -4.68 4.33 4.40
CA ASN A 199 -5.99 4.94 4.20
C ASN A 199 -5.90 6.26 3.42
N PHE A 200 -4.82 7.03 3.61
CA PHE A 200 -4.57 8.24 2.85
C PHE A 200 -4.35 7.91 1.35
N VAL A 201 -3.49 6.94 1.04
CA VAL A 201 -3.26 6.48 -0.35
C VAL A 201 -4.56 5.97 -0.99
N HIS A 202 -5.31 5.10 -0.31
CA HIS A 202 -6.61 4.64 -0.82
C HIS A 202 -7.61 5.77 -1.10
N SER A 203 -7.54 6.86 -0.33
CA SER A 203 -8.39 8.03 -0.58
C SER A 203 -7.99 8.80 -1.85
N LEU A 204 -6.70 8.77 -2.21
CA LEU A 204 -6.19 9.32 -3.48
C LEU A 204 -6.55 8.39 -4.65
N ASP A 205 -6.42 7.08 -4.49
CA ASP A 205 -6.83 6.10 -5.51
C ASP A 205 -8.32 6.22 -5.83
N GLY A 206 -9.15 6.36 -4.77
CA GLY A 206 -10.57 6.62 -4.93
C GLY A 206 -10.86 7.94 -5.64
N SER A 207 -10.06 8.98 -5.37
CA SER A 207 -10.19 10.27 -6.05
C SER A 207 -9.83 10.16 -7.54
N HIS A 208 -8.75 9.46 -7.86
CA HIS A 208 -8.32 9.22 -9.24
C HIS A 208 -9.36 8.40 -10.02
N MET A 209 -9.89 7.34 -9.42
CA MET A 209 -10.97 6.54 -10.01
C MET A 209 -12.21 7.40 -10.30
N MET A 210 -12.64 8.23 -9.36
CA MET A 210 -13.79 9.12 -9.55
C MET A 210 -13.55 10.16 -10.65
N MET A 211 -12.36 10.79 -10.68
CA MET A 211 -11.97 11.73 -11.73
C MET A 211 -11.98 11.07 -13.11
N THR A 212 -11.44 9.85 -13.20
CA THR A 212 -11.42 9.04 -14.42
C THR A 212 -12.84 8.67 -14.86
N ALA A 213 -13.69 8.21 -13.96
CA ALA A 213 -15.08 7.86 -14.26
C ALA A 213 -15.87 9.06 -14.82
N VAL A 214 -15.71 10.25 -14.22
CA VAL A 214 -16.36 11.48 -14.69
C VAL A 214 -15.84 11.88 -16.08
N ALA A 215 -14.53 11.79 -16.30
CA ALA A 215 -13.93 12.13 -17.59
C ALA A 215 -14.33 11.14 -18.70
N CYS A 216 -14.33 9.83 -18.42
CA CYS A 216 -14.84 8.79 -19.31
C CYS A 216 -16.30 9.06 -19.70
N ARG A 217 -17.17 9.37 -18.72
CA ARG A 217 -18.56 9.70 -19.00
C ARG A 217 -18.72 10.93 -19.91
N ARG A 218 -17.92 11.98 -19.69
CA ARG A 218 -17.91 13.18 -20.56
C ARG A 218 -17.44 12.88 -21.99
N ALA A 219 -16.53 11.93 -22.14
CA ALA A 219 -16.05 11.45 -23.43
C ALA A 219 -16.99 10.41 -24.09
N GLY A 220 -18.12 10.07 -23.46
CA GLY A 220 -19.08 9.10 -23.99
C GLY A 220 -18.71 7.63 -23.74
N LEU A 221 -17.77 7.35 -22.84
CA LEU A 221 -17.33 5.99 -22.51
C LEU A 221 -18.14 5.42 -21.34
N ASN A 222 -18.47 4.14 -21.45
CA ASN A 222 -18.93 3.34 -20.31
C ASN A 222 -17.74 3.01 -19.43
N PHE A 223 -17.86 3.24 -18.13
CA PHE A 223 -16.81 2.99 -17.14
C PHE A 223 -17.37 2.16 -15.99
N ALA A 224 -16.62 1.13 -15.59
CA ALA A 224 -16.80 0.42 -14.33
C ALA A 224 -15.45 0.31 -13.63
N GLY A 225 -15.44 0.35 -12.30
CA GLY A 225 -14.19 0.29 -11.52
C GLY A 225 -14.35 -0.60 -10.30
N VAL A 226 -13.38 -1.46 -10.07
CA VAL A 226 -13.22 -2.22 -8.82
C VAL A 226 -11.85 -1.85 -8.24
N HIS A 227 -11.84 -0.87 -7.35
CA HIS A 227 -10.61 -0.30 -6.76
C HIS A 227 -9.61 0.17 -7.83
N ASP A 228 -8.53 -0.58 -8.04
CA ASP A 228 -7.43 -0.33 -8.97
C ASP A 228 -7.63 -0.98 -10.35
N SER A 229 -8.79 -1.59 -10.60
CA SER A 229 -9.12 -2.21 -11.88
C SER A 229 -10.24 -1.45 -12.59
N TYR A 230 -9.93 -0.89 -13.78
CA TYR A 230 -10.85 -0.05 -14.56
C TYR A 230 -11.28 -0.75 -15.85
N TRP A 231 -12.59 -0.78 -16.08
CA TRP A 231 -13.22 -1.54 -17.16
C TRP A 231 -14.01 -0.62 -18.08
N THR A 232 -13.95 -0.90 -19.38
CA THR A 232 -14.75 -0.27 -20.43
C THR A 232 -15.00 -1.28 -21.55
N HIS A 233 -15.71 -0.90 -22.62
CA HIS A 233 -15.83 -1.75 -23.81
C HIS A 233 -14.49 -1.88 -24.54
N ALA A 234 -14.24 -3.03 -25.15
CA ALA A 234 -12.96 -3.32 -25.82
C ALA A 234 -12.53 -2.24 -26.83
N CYS A 235 -13.47 -1.64 -27.56
CA CYS A 235 -13.16 -0.57 -28.53
C CYS A 235 -12.72 0.75 -27.91
N ASN A 236 -12.92 0.93 -26.60
CA ASN A 236 -12.68 2.19 -25.89
C ASN A 236 -11.46 2.14 -24.96
N VAL A 237 -10.76 0.99 -24.88
CA VAL A 237 -9.65 0.77 -23.94
C VAL A 237 -8.53 1.80 -24.15
N ASP A 238 -8.13 2.05 -25.40
CA ASP A 238 -7.06 3.00 -25.71
C ASP A 238 -7.41 4.41 -25.26
N GLN A 239 -8.64 4.84 -25.52
CA GLN A 239 -9.12 6.16 -25.11
C GLN A 239 -9.25 6.27 -23.58
N MET A 240 -9.72 5.20 -22.91
CA MET A 240 -9.76 5.15 -21.45
C MET A 240 -8.34 5.27 -20.86
N ASN A 241 -7.34 4.60 -21.43
CA ASN A 241 -5.96 4.65 -20.95
C ASN A 241 -5.32 6.04 -21.10
N VAL A 242 -5.70 6.81 -22.13
CA VAL A 242 -5.30 8.23 -22.25
C VAL A 242 -5.93 9.04 -21.12
N ILE A 243 -7.26 8.97 -20.96
CA ILE A 243 -7.99 9.71 -19.92
C ILE A 243 -7.45 9.39 -18.52
N LEU A 244 -7.17 8.11 -18.27
CA LEU A 244 -6.63 7.63 -16.99
C LEU A 244 -5.32 8.33 -16.66
N ARG A 245 -4.36 8.30 -17.59
CA ARG A 245 -3.03 8.92 -17.42
C ARG A 245 -3.15 10.44 -17.26
N GLU A 246 -4.02 11.08 -18.02
CA GLU A 246 -4.30 12.52 -17.88
C GLU A 246 -4.84 12.86 -16.50
N LYS A 247 -5.84 12.13 -16.01
CA LYS A 247 -6.44 12.36 -14.68
C LYS A 247 -5.46 12.05 -13.56
N PHE A 248 -4.59 11.07 -13.75
CA PHE A 248 -3.50 10.79 -12.82
C PHE A 248 -2.56 11.98 -12.71
N VAL A 249 -2.06 12.47 -13.84
CA VAL A 249 -1.19 13.64 -13.90
C VAL A 249 -1.89 14.88 -13.33
N GLU A 250 -3.16 15.11 -13.66
CA GLU A 250 -3.95 16.22 -13.10
C GLU A 250 -4.07 16.16 -11.58
N LEU A 251 -4.32 14.98 -11.02
CA LEU A 251 -4.45 14.79 -9.57
C LEU A 251 -3.13 15.12 -8.86
N TYR A 252 -2.03 14.54 -9.33
CA TYR A 252 -0.72 14.63 -8.68
C TYR A 252 0.07 15.91 -9.06
N GLN A 253 -0.34 16.64 -10.10
CA GLN A 253 0.19 17.99 -10.34
C GLN A 253 -0.18 18.94 -9.19
N LYS A 254 -1.30 18.72 -8.51
CA LYS A 254 -1.72 19.52 -7.36
C LYS A 254 -0.76 19.31 -6.17
N PRO A 255 -0.54 20.34 -5.34
CA PRO A 255 0.29 20.25 -4.15
C PRO A 255 -0.46 19.50 -3.03
N ILE A 256 -0.72 18.20 -3.21
CA ILE A 256 -1.56 17.38 -2.30
C ILE A 256 -1.04 17.45 -0.85
N LEU A 257 0.28 17.46 -0.64
CA LEU A 257 0.89 17.53 0.70
C LEU A 257 1.25 18.97 1.14
N GLU A 258 1.30 19.93 0.22
CA GLU A 258 1.96 21.24 0.45
C GLU A 258 0.99 22.39 0.75
N ASN A 259 1.44 23.38 1.52
CA ASN A 259 0.79 24.68 1.63
C ASN A 259 1.14 25.54 0.40
N VAL A 260 0.15 26.17 -0.24
CA VAL A 260 0.40 27.38 -1.04
C VAL A 260 -0.58 28.45 -0.59
N ILE A 261 -0.06 29.47 0.07
CA ILE A 261 -0.67 30.80 0.28
C ILE A 261 0.12 31.75 -0.64
N PRO A 262 -0.51 32.68 -1.40
CA PRO A 262 -1.58 33.55 -0.91
C PRO A 262 -2.86 33.71 -1.75
N ILE A 263 -3.95 33.87 -0.99
CA ILE A 263 -5.04 34.86 -1.15
C ILE A 263 -5.56 35.06 -2.58
N SER A 264 -6.59 34.31 -2.91
CA SER A 264 -7.92 34.79 -3.35
C SER A 264 -8.59 33.62 -4.05
N ILE A 265 -9.76 33.21 -3.57
CA ILE A 265 -10.56 32.06 -4.07
C ILE A 265 -9.98 30.69 -3.68
N CYS A 266 -9.89 30.38 -2.38
CA CYS A 266 -9.50 29.05 -1.91
C CYS A 266 -10.72 28.22 -1.50
N LEU A 267 -11.21 27.38 -2.40
CA LEU A 267 -12.15 26.27 -2.12
C LEU A 267 -11.41 24.93 -1.90
N TYR A 268 -10.08 24.94 -1.83
CA TYR A 268 -9.25 23.73 -1.70
C TYR A 268 -8.20 23.92 -0.61
N THR A 269 -8.47 23.43 0.60
CA THR A 269 -7.48 23.38 1.70
C THR A 269 -6.57 22.15 1.54
N ASN A 270 -5.25 22.35 1.59
CA ASN A 270 -4.26 21.27 1.46
C ASN A 270 -4.08 20.53 2.80
N LEU A 271 -3.46 19.33 2.79
CA LEU A 271 -3.46 18.41 3.94
C LEU A 271 -2.84 19.01 5.21
N LEU A 272 -1.63 19.58 5.12
CA LEU A 272 -0.93 20.16 6.27
C LEU A 272 -1.67 21.38 6.83
N GLU A 273 -2.17 22.27 5.96
CA GLU A 273 -3.00 23.40 6.36
C GLU A 273 -4.29 22.95 7.06
N SER A 274 -4.98 21.96 6.48
CA SER A 274 -6.18 21.38 7.09
C SER A 274 -5.88 20.81 8.49
N PHE A 275 -4.68 20.25 8.70
CA PHE A 275 -4.26 19.71 9.99
C PHE A 275 -3.94 20.83 10.98
N GLN A 276 -3.21 21.86 10.55
CA GLN A 276 -2.88 23.02 11.39
C GLN A 276 -4.13 23.81 11.78
N GLN A 277 -5.09 24.00 10.87
CA GLN A 277 -6.36 24.65 11.15
C GLN A 277 -7.24 23.81 12.10
N SER A 278 -7.31 22.49 11.88
CA SER A 278 -8.14 21.61 12.70
C SER A 278 -7.52 21.32 14.08
N PHE A 279 -6.20 21.41 14.21
CA PHE A 279 -5.45 21.08 15.43
C PHE A 279 -4.32 22.09 15.69
N PRO A 280 -4.64 23.36 16.04
CA PRO A 280 -3.65 24.43 16.18
C PRO A 280 -2.66 24.22 17.34
N THR A 281 -2.95 23.33 18.27
CA THR A 281 -2.08 22.99 19.42
C THR A 281 -1.09 21.86 19.12
N LEU A 282 -1.15 21.24 17.94
CA LEU A 282 -0.27 20.15 17.54
C LEU A 282 0.86 20.64 16.62
N ASN A 283 2.10 20.32 16.98
CA ASN A 283 3.25 20.52 16.11
C ASN A 283 3.39 19.36 15.12
N PHE A 284 3.50 19.70 13.84
CA PHE A 284 3.68 18.75 12.74
C PHE A 284 5.11 18.82 12.20
N PRO A 285 5.73 17.69 11.82
CA PRO A 285 7.05 17.69 11.20
C PRO A 285 7.03 18.40 9.83
N PRO A 286 8.16 18.98 9.41
CA PRO A 286 8.27 19.60 8.09
C PRO A 286 8.02 18.57 6.98
N LEU A 287 7.54 19.03 5.84
CA LEU A 287 7.30 18.18 4.68
C LEU A 287 8.61 17.57 4.15
N PRO A 288 8.60 16.30 3.73
CA PRO A 288 9.74 15.71 3.03
C PRO A 288 10.07 16.45 1.73
N GLU A 289 11.36 16.50 1.35
CA GLU A 289 11.82 17.11 0.10
C GLU A 289 11.25 16.42 -1.15
N ARG A 290 10.99 17.21 -2.19
CA ARG A 290 10.53 16.70 -3.50
C ARG A 290 11.69 16.09 -4.28
N GLY A 291 11.41 14.96 -4.94
CA GLY A 291 12.32 14.41 -5.96
C GLY A 291 12.27 15.18 -7.29
N ASP A 292 13.09 14.74 -8.24
CA ASP A 292 13.28 15.33 -9.57
C ASP A 292 12.38 14.73 -10.67
N PHE A 293 11.51 13.77 -10.33
CA PHE A 293 10.72 13.03 -11.31
C PHE A 293 9.67 13.91 -12.00
N ASN A 294 9.70 13.93 -13.34
CA ASN A 294 8.73 14.63 -14.17
C ASN A 294 7.42 13.84 -14.28
N LEU A 295 6.35 14.36 -13.66
CA LEU A 295 5.04 13.71 -13.68
C LEU A 295 4.48 13.49 -15.09
N ARG A 296 4.88 14.31 -16.07
CA ARG A 296 4.37 14.21 -17.44
C ARG A 296 4.82 12.93 -18.15
N ASP A 297 5.90 12.30 -17.69
CA ASP A 297 6.40 11.03 -18.25
C ASP A 297 5.36 9.90 -18.10
N VAL A 298 4.41 10.03 -17.17
CA VAL A 298 3.29 9.08 -17.01
C VAL A 298 2.38 9.04 -18.25
N LEU A 299 2.27 10.14 -19.01
CA LEU A 299 1.42 10.21 -20.20
C LEU A 299 1.89 9.25 -21.31
N ASP A 300 3.19 9.01 -21.39
CA ASP A 300 3.79 8.15 -22.41
C ASP A 300 3.99 6.70 -21.92
N SER A 301 3.75 6.44 -20.63
CA SER A 301 3.92 5.12 -20.03
C SER A 301 2.84 4.14 -20.51
N THR A 302 3.25 3.16 -21.32
CA THR A 302 2.34 2.15 -21.91
C THR A 302 1.87 1.14 -20.88
N PHE A 303 2.68 0.84 -19.85
CA PHE A 303 2.38 -0.17 -18.84
C PHE A 303 1.78 0.41 -17.57
N PHE A 304 1.42 1.70 -17.54
CA PHE A 304 0.93 2.38 -16.34
C PHE A 304 -0.34 1.71 -15.82
N PHE A 305 -1.28 1.38 -16.72
CA PHE A 305 -2.41 0.49 -16.47
C PHE A 305 -2.50 -0.48 -17.64
N ASN A 306 -2.44 -1.78 -17.35
CA ASN A 306 -2.54 -2.89 -18.32
C ASN A 306 -3.43 -3.99 -17.74
#